data_AF-A0A8I6A7K2-F1
#
_entry.id   AF-A0A8I6A7K2-F1
#
_cell.length_a   1.000
_cell.length_b   1.000
_cell.length_c   1.000
_cell.angle_alpha   90.00
_cell.angle_beta   90.00
_cell.angle_gamma   90.00
#
_symmetry.space_group_name_H-M   'P 1'
#
loop_
_entity.id
_entity.type
_entity.pdbx_description
1 polymer ?
#
loop_
_entity_poly.entity_id
_entity_poly.type
_entity_poly.pdbx_seq_one_letter_code
_entity_poly.pdbx_strand_id
1 'polypeptide(L)'
;MPKPHSEAGTAFIQTQQLHVAMADTFLEHMCRLDIDSAPITAHNTGIICTIEMIKSGMNVARLNFSHGTHEYHAETIKNVRAATESFASDPFLYCPIAVALDTKGPEIRTGLIKGSGTAEVELKKGKCDENSLWLDYKNICKVVEVGSKICVDDGLVSLQAKEKGADYLVTEVENGDSLGSKKGVNLPGAAVDIPAVLEKDIQDLKFVVEQDVDMVFASFILKVADVHEVRKILGEKGKNIKIISKIENHEGVRRMQVRFPSDFITEGQHYLCVLCSCRKFSREFPSLAWNQETARTEAGGPGFPCR
;
A
#
# COMPACT_ATOMS: atom_id res chain seq x y z
N MET A 1 -28.08 15.47 -30.17
CA MET A 1 -27.97 16.86 -29.67
C MET A 1 -28.53 16.88 -28.26
N PRO A 2 -27.81 17.38 -27.24
CA PRO A 2 -28.42 17.67 -25.96
C PRO A 2 -29.49 18.75 -26.19
N LYS A 3 -30.69 18.58 -25.63
CA LYS A 3 -31.73 19.60 -25.75
C LYS A 3 -31.21 20.94 -25.22
N PRO A 4 -31.49 22.07 -25.88
CA PRO A 4 -31.03 23.37 -25.44
C PRO A 4 -31.56 23.66 -24.03
N HIS A 5 -30.68 24.15 -23.16
CA HIS A 5 -30.88 24.41 -21.73
C HIS A 5 -32.13 25.23 -21.36
N SER A 6 -32.86 25.80 -22.33
CA SER A 6 -34.02 26.66 -22.10
C SER A 6 -35.34 25.93 -21.83
N GLU A 7 -35.51 24.66 -22.21
CA GLU A 7 -36.79 23.95 -21.95
C GLU A 7 -36.97 23.51 -20.50
N ALA A 8 -35.88 23.32 -19.74
CA ALA A 8 -35.95 22.80 -18.36
C ALA A 8 -36.35 23.87 -17.32
N GLY A 9 -36.19 25.16 -17.64
CA GLY A 9 -36.55 26.27 -16.75
C GLY A 9 -35.88 26.15 -15.37
N THR A 10 -36.67 26.31 -14.31
CA THR A 10 -36.21 26.24 -12.92
C THR A 10 -35.80 24.84 -12.45
N ALA A 11 -36.05 23.80 -13.24
CA ALA A 11 -35.60 22.44 -12.93
C ALA A 11 -34.12 22.21 -13.29
N PHE A 12 -33.40 23.25 -13.74
CA PHE A 12 -31.97 23.17 -13.99
C PHE A 12 -31.19 23.00 -12.69
N ILE A 13 -30.46 21.90 -12.60
CA ILE A 13 -29.51 21.62 -11.52
C ILE A 13 -28.14 22.14 -11.95
N GLN A 14 -27.52 22.99 -11.13
CA GLN A 14 -26.17 23.46 -11.39
C GLN A 14 -25.20 22.27 -11.32
N THR A 15 -24.35 22.11 -12.33
CA THR A 15 -23.35 21.04 -12.36
C THR A 15 -22.19 21.33 -11.40
N GLN A 16 -21.33 20.33 -11.18
CA GLN A 16 -20.10 20.44 -10.38
C GLN A 16 -20.32 20.88 -8.93
N GLN A 17 -21.53 20.65 -8.38
CA GLN A 17 -21.92 21.08 -7.05
C GLN A 17 -21.81 22.60 -6.87
N LEU A 18 -22.01 23.40 -7.93
CA LEU A 18 -21.77 24.85 -7.88
C LEU A 18 -22.67 25.57 -6.86
N HIS A 19 -23.93 25.16 -6.68
CA HIS A 19 -24.81 25.73 -5.62
C HIS A 19 -24.29 25.41 -4.21
N VAL A 20 -23.64 24.25 -4.06
CA VAL A 20 -23.01 23.78 -2.82
C VAL A 20 -21.72 24.55 -2.53
N ALA A 21 -20.96 24.88 -3.58
CA ALA A 21 -19.73 25.66 -3.48
C ALA A 21 -19.96 27.11 -3.00
N MET A 22 -21.19 27.61 -3.12
CA MET A 22 -21.59 28.94 -2.63
C MET A 22 -22.15 28.95 -1.19
N ALA A 23 -22.02 27.85 -0.46
CA ALA A 23 -22.47 27.78 0.94
C ALA A 23 -21.58 28.59 1.89
N ASP A 24 -22.19 29.30 2.84
CA ASP A 24 -21.47 30.14 3.82
C ASP A 24 -20.76 29.33 4.92
N THR A 25 -21.14 28.05 5.09
CA THR A 25 -20.56 27.17 6.11
C THR A 25 -20.32 25.77 5.56
N PHE A 26 -19.40 25.04 6.17
CA PHE A 26 -19.16 23.63 5.83
C PHE A 26 -20.38 22.74 6.12
N LEU A 27 -21.15 23.04 7.17
CA LEU A 27 -22.37 22.31 7.46
C LEU A 27 -23.40 22.50 6.34
N GLU A 28 -23.61 23.75 5.91
CA GLU A 28 -24.50 24.06 4.79
C GLU A 28 -24.02 23.43 3.48
N HIS A 29 -22.70 23.44 3.24
CA HIS A 29 -22.10 22.73 2.12
C HIS A 29 -22.48 21.24 2.15
N MET A 30 -22.30 20.55 3.28
CA MET A 30 -22.69 19.15 3.41
C MET A 30 -24.20 18.92 3.21
N CYS A 31 -25.04 19.85 3.68
CA CYS A 31 -26.50 19.77 3.51
C CYS A 31 -26.95 19.98 2.06
N ARG A 32 -26.17 20.70 1.25
CA ARG A 32 -26.53 21.05 -0.13
C ARG A 32 -26.01 20.06 -1.19
N LEU A 33 -25.16 19.10 -0.80
CA LEU A 33 -24.63 18.09 -1.73
C LEU A 33 -25.77 17.39 -2.47
N ASP A 34 -25.67 17.37 -3.80
CA ASP A 34 -26.74 16.91 -4.69
C ASP A 34 -26.25 15.79 -5.60
N ILE A 35 -26.88 14.62 -5.51
CA ILE A 35 -26.51 13.44 -6.32
C ILE A 35 -26.84 13.63 -7.81
N ASP A 36 -27.76 14.53 -8.15
CA ASP A 36 -28.17 14.80 -9.52
C ASP A 36 -27.29 15.89 -10.18
N SER A 37 -26.43 16.56 -9.42
CA SER A 37 -25.44 17.50 -9.94
C SER A 37 -24.24 16.75 -10.55
N ALA A 38 -24.25 16.60 -11.87
CA ALA A 38 -23.17 15.95 -12.62
C ALA A 38 -21.79 16.62 -12.44
N PRO A 39 -20.69 15.86 -12.32
CA PRO A 39 -19.33 16.39 -12.19
C PRO A 39 -18.75 16.91 -13.52
N ILE A 40 -17.54 17.48 -13.47
CA ILE A 40 -16.72 17.71 -14.67
C ILE A 40 -16.25 16.40 -15.30
N THR A 41 -15.95 16.44 -16.60
CA THR A 41 -15.32 15.33 -17.32
C THR A 41 -13.89 15.05 -16.84
N ALA A 42 -13.13 16.09 -16.45
CA ALA A 42 -11.75 15.93 -16.00
C ALA A 42 -11.70 15.31 -14.60
N HIS A 43 -10.92 14.24 -14.46
CA HIS A 43 -10.65 13.61 -13.17
C HIS A 43 -9.27 14.05 -12.68
N ASN A 44 -9.24 14.84 -11.60
CA ASN A 44 -8.00 15.44 -11.10
C ASN A 44 -7.17 14.49 -10.21
N THR A 45 -7.78 13.40 -9.76
CA THR A 45 -7.19 12.45 -8.82
C THR A 45 -6.53 11.31 -9.61
N GLY A 46 -5.20 11.21 -9.53
CA GLY A 46 -4.46 10.17 -10.27
C GLY A 46 -4.70 8.76 -9.72
N ILE A 47 -4.77 7.77 -10.60
CA ILE A 47 -5.03 6.37 -10.26
C ILE A 47 -3.73 5.55 -10.39
N ILE A 48 -3.36 4.87 -9.29
CA ILE A 48 -2.19 3.99 -9.21
C ILE A 48 -2.70 2.54 -9.17
N CYS A 49 -2.31 1.72 -10.15
CA CYS A 49 -2.75 0.33 -10.27
C CYS A 49 -1.56 -0.63 -10.33
N THR A 50 -1.75 -1.86 -9.87
CA THR A 50 -0.73 -2.92 -9.93
C THR A 50 -0.76 -3.70 -11.26
N ILE A 51 -1.84 -3.57 -12.05
CA ILE A 51 -2.07 -4.29 -13.32
C ILE A 51 -2.82 -3.41 -14.34
N GLU A 52 -2.56 -3.65 -15.64
CA GLU A 52 -2.88 -2.77 -16.78
C GLU A 52 -4.37 -2.40 -16.93
N MET A 53 -4.66 -1.09 -16.91
CA MET A 53 -6.00 -0.53 -17.12
C MET A 53 -5.98 0.89 -17.75
N ILE A 54 -5.08 1.16 -18.72
CA ILE A 54 -4.86 2.52 -19.29
C ILE A 54 -6.18 3.19 -19.72
N LYS A 55 -7.02 2.49 -20.51
CA LYS A 55 -8.30 3.02 -20.98
C LYS A 55 -9.32 3.33 -19.87
N SER A 56 -9.15 2.73 -18.70
CA SER A 56 -10.02 2.94 -17.54
C SER A 56 -9.50 4.03 -16.60
N GLY A 57 -8.42 4.73 -16.97
CA GLY A 57 -7.92 5.89 -16.23
C GLY A 57 -6.67 5.63 -15.38
N MET A 58 -6.00 4.48 -15.53
CA MET A 58 -4.72 4.24 -14.87
C MET A 58 -3.68 5.30 -15.28
N ASN A 59 -2.96 5.87 -14.31
CA ASN A 59 -1.89 6.85 -14.54
C ASN A 59 -0.50 6.33 -14.13
N VAL A 60 -0.46 5.41 -13.16
CA VAL A 60 0.79 4.85 -12.64
C VAL A 60 0.68 3.33 -12.52
N ALA A 61 1.64 2.60 -13.08
CA ALA A 61 1.80 1.17 -12.91
C ALA A 61 2.75 0.90 -11.72
N ARG A 62 2.22 0.35 -10.62
CA ARG A 62 2.98 0.00 -9.41
C ARG A 62 3.44 -1.46 -9.45
N LEU A 63 4.75 -1.66 -9.35
CA LEU A 63 5.39 -2.97 -9.33
C LEU A 63 5.80 -3.32 -7.89
N ASN A 64 5.19 -4.35 -7.30
CA ASN A 64 5.49 -4.76 -5.93
C ASN A 64 6.67 -5.75 -5.88
N PHE A 65 7.83 -5.31 -5.41
CA PHE A 65 9.06 -6.11 -5.32
C PHE A 65 9.15 -7.01 -4.08
N SER A 66 8.10 -7.03 -3.25
CA SER A 66 7.90 -8.08 -2.25
C SER A 66 7.72 -9.46 -2.88
N HIS A 67 7.30 -9.49 -4.14
CA HIS A 67 7.06 -10.68 -4.94
C HIS A 67 7.70 -10.56 -6.33
N GLY A 68 7.84 -11.69 -7.02
CA GLY A 68 8.42 -11.73 -8.37
C GLY A 68 9.95 -11.63 -8.40
N THR A 69 10.50 -11.87 -9.59
CA THR A 69 11.93 -11.72 -9.88
C THR A 69 12.17 -10.48 -10.76
N HIS A 70 13.43 -10.09 -10.94
CA HIS A 70 13.78 -8.98 -11.84
C HIS A 70 13.32 -9.25 -13.28
N GLU A 71 13.39 -10.50 -13.73
CA GLU A 71 12.93 -10.89 -15.08
C GLU A 71 11.42 -10.69 -15.24
N TYR A 72 10.63 -11.10 -14.23
CA TYR A 72 9.18 -10.91 -14.23
C TYR A 72 8.81 -9.42 -14.25
N HIS A 73 9.49 -8.61 -13.45
CA HIS A 73 9.24 -7.16 -13.42
C HIS A 73 9.73 -6.47 -14.69
N ALA A 74 10.84 -6.91 -15.30
CA ALA A 74 11.30 -6.40 -16.59
C ALA A 74 10.29 -6.66 -17.71
N GLU A 75 9.70 -7.85 -17.74
CA GLU A 75 8.63 -8.18 -18.69
C GLU A 75 7.39 -7.30 -18.44
N THR A 76 7.01 -7.10 -17.17
CA THR A 76 5.90 -6.23 -16.81
C THR A 76 6.14 -4.78 -17.26
N ILE A 77 7.33 -4.23 -17.03
CA ILE A 77 7.72 -2.89 -17.48
C ILE A 77 7.63 -2.78 -19.01
N LYS A 78 8.13 -3.79 -19.72
CA LYS A 78 8.07 -3.84 -21.18
C LYS A 78 6.63 -3.83 -21.68
N ASN A 79 5.74 -4.60 -21.04
CA ASN A 79 4.32 -4.66 -21.41
C ASN A 79 3.63 -3.32 -21.17
N VAL A 80 3.83 -2.71 -20.00
CA VAL A 80 3.26 -1.38 -19.67
C VAL A 80 3.70 -0.33 -20.69
N ARG A 81 4.99 -0.31 -21.06
CA ARG A 81 5.50 0.60 -22.09
C ARG A 81 4.89 0.33 -23.46
N ALA A 82 4.82 -0.93 -23.88
CA ALA A 82 4.20 -1.30 -25.16
C ALA A 82 2.72 -0.91 -25.21
N ALA A 83 1.98 -1.12 -24.11
CA ALA A 83 0.58 -0.73 -23.99
C ALA A 83 0.42 0.80 -24.06
N THR A 84 1.30 1.55 -23.39
CA THR A 84 1.31 3.02 -23.41
C THR A 84 1.58 3.55 -24.81
N GLU A 85 2.61 3.04 -25.47
CA GLU A 85 3.01 3.47 -26.82
C GLU A 85 2.00 3.06 -27.90
N SER A 86 1.13 2.07 -27.64
CA SER A 86 0.04 1.74 -28.57
C SER A 86 -0.93 2.90 -28.80
N PHE A 87 -1.01 3.84 -27.86
CA PHE A 87 -1.81 5.07 -27.96
C PHE A 87 -1.02 6.27 -28.53
N ALA A 88 0.29 6.13 -28.76
CA ALA A 88 1.14 7.22 -29.25
C ALA A 88 0.84 7.66 -30.69
N SER A 89 0.08 6.86 -31.43
CA SER A 89 -0.38 7.21 -32.78
C SER A 89 -1.30 8.43 -32.83
N ASP A 90 -1.99 8.75 -31.72
CA ASP A 90 -2.77 9.98 -31.57
C ASP A 90 -2.24 10.79 -30.38
N PRO A 91 -1.42 11.84 -30.62
CA PRO A 91 -0.88 12.69 -29.57
C PRO A 91 -1.94 13.37 -28.69
N PHE A 92 -3.17 13.54 -29.17
CA PHE A 92 -4.26 14.16 -28.39
C PHE A 92 -4.92 13.16 -27.43
N LEU A 93 -4.78 11.86 -27.68
CA LEU A 93 -5.31 10.79 -26.82
C LEU A 93 -4.22 10.06 -26.04
N TYR A 94 -2.95 10.38 -26.29
CA TYR A 94 -1.82 9.80 -25.56
C TYR A 94 -1.89 10.18 -24.08
N CYS A 95 -1.92 9.16 -23.22
CA CYS A 95 -1.87 9.31 -21.78
C CYS A 95 -0.52 8.77 -21.29
N PRO A 96 0.39 9.62 -20.80
CA PRO A 96 1.63 9.16 -20.20
C PRO A 96 1.35 8.28 -18.98
N ILE A 97 1.97 7.10 -18.93
CA ILE A 97 1.88 6.18 -17.80
C ILE A 97 3.23 6.13 -17.11
N ALA A 98 3.26 6.53 -15.85
CA ALA A 98 4.46 6.39 -15.03
C ALA A 98 4.59 4.96 -14.50
N VAL A 99 5.82 4.52 -14.29
CA VAL A 99 6.13 3.26 -13.61
C VAL A 99 6.66 3.58 -12.22
N ALA A 100 6.13 2.87 -11.23
CA ALA A 100 6.54 2.96 -9.84
C ALA A 100 7.03 1.61 -9.34
N LEU A 101 8.21 1.55 -8.73
CA LEU A 101 8.63 0.39 -7.94
C LEU A 101 8.19 0.57 -6.50
N ASP A 102 7.67 -0.48 -5.88
CA ASP A 102 7.43 -0.56 -4.44
C ASP A 102 8.43 -1.54 -3.82
N THR A 103 9.34 -1.01 -3.00
CA THR A 103 10.40 -1.81 -2.37
C THR A 103 9.81 -2.82 -1.39
N LYS A 104 10.47 -3.97 -1.22
CA LYS A 104 10.09 -4.91 -0.17
C LYS A 104 10.29 -4.27 1.21
N GLY A 105 11.48 -3.68 1.43
CA GLY A 105 11.82 -3.09 2.72
C GLY A 105 11.96 -4.10 3.87
N PRO A 106 12.09 -3.61 5.10
CA PRO A 106 12.36 -4.40 6.31
C PRO A 106 11.12 -5.16 6.84
N GLU A 107 10.45 -5.92 5.99
CA GLU A 107 9.34 -6.78 6.40
C GLU A 107 9.82 -7.99 7.19
N ILE A 108 9.09 -8.31 8.26
CA ILE A 108 9.22 -9.59 8.97
C ILE A 108 8.16 -10.54 8.41
N ARG A 109 8.54 -11.77 8.09
CA ARG A 109 7.62 -12.78 7.55
C ARG A 109 7.73 -14.12 8.27
N THR A 110 6.59 -14.83 8.30
CA THR A 110 6.53 -16.21 8.77
C THR A 110 7.16 -17.18 7.77
N GLY A 111 7.48 -18.38 8.26
CA GLY A 111 7.98 -19.47 7.44
C GLY A 111 6.91 -20.15 6.59
N LEU A 112 7.27 -21.30 6.04
CA LEU A 112 6.31 -22.22 5.42
C LEU A 112 5.62 -23.01 6.54
N ILE A 113 4.30 -23.06 6.49
CA ILE A 113 3.50 -23.93 7.35
C ILE A 113 3.68 -25.39 6.89
N LYS A 114 3.81 -26.34 7.83
CA LYS A 114 3.97 -27.77 7.51
C LYS A 114 2.77 -28.25 6.69
N GLY A 115 3.00 -28.54 5.41
CA GLY A 115 1.98 -28.93 4.43
C GLY A 115 2.38 -28.53 3.00
N SER A 116 1.43 -28.55 2.07
CA SER A 116 1.61 -27.87 0.78
C SER A 116 1.79 -26.36 1.02
N GLY A 117 2.41 -25.62 0.10
CA GLY A 117 2.60 -24.16 0.24
C GLY A 117 1.30 -23.34 0.40
N THR A 118 0.14 -24.00 0.28
CA THR A 118 -1.22 -23.48 0.48
C THR A 118 -1.87 -23.97 1.79
N ALA A 119 -1.13 -24.67 2.65
CA ALA A 119 -1.66 -25.14 3.92
C ALA A 119 -1.86 -23.98 4.90
N GLU A 120 -3.00 -24.03 5.60
CA GLU A 120 -3.36 -23.08 6.65
C GLU A 120 -3.48 -23.82 7.99
N VAL A 121 -3.05 -23.17 9.07
CA VAL A 121 -3.23 -23.64 10.43
C VAL A 121 -4.19 -22.71 11.15
N GLU A 122 -5.29 -23.25 11.65
CA GLU A 122 -6.27 -22.49 12.44
C GLU A 122 -5.72 -22.25 13.85
N LEU A 123 -5.38 -21.00 14.18
CA LEU A 123 -5.00 -20.60 15.52
C LEU A 123 -6.25 -20.24 16.31
N LYS A 124 -6.41 -20.78 17.53
CA LYS A 124 -7.55 -20.47 18.43
C LYS A 124 -7.06 -19.83 19.71
N LYS A 125 -7.87 -18.92 20.24
CA LYS A 125 -7.56 -18.21 21.50
C LYS A 125 -7.24 -19.20 22.63
N GLY A 126 -6.14 -18.95 23.34
CA GLY A 126 -5.69 -19.77 24.48
C GLY A 126 -5.14 -21.17 24.13
N LYS A 127 -5.10 -21.54 22.84
CA LYS A 127 -4.50 -22.79 22.39
C LYS A 127 -3.02 -22.54 22.06
N CYS A 128 -2.14 -23.16 22.85
CA CYS A 128 -0.69 -23.11 22.69
C CYS A 128 -0.24 -24.49 22.21
N ASP A 129 -0.51 -24.80 20.95
CA ASP A 129 -0.20 -26.09 20.34
C ASP A 129 1.32 -26.26 20.21
N GLU A 130 1.84 -27.50 20.17
CA GLU A 130 3.27 -27.83 20.00
C GLU A 130 3.87 -27.40 18.63
N ASN A 131 3.13 -26.64 17.83
CA ASN A 131 3.56 -26.19 16.52
C ASN A 131 4.32 -24.86 16.65
N SER A 132 5.63 -24.91 16.43
CA SER A 132 6.48 -23.73 16.35
C SER A 132 6.25 -22.95 15.06
N LEU A 133 6.06 -21.63 15.18
CA LEU A 133 6.00 -20.70 14.06
C LEU A 133 7.37 -20.08 13.84
N TRP A 134 7.99 -20.34 12.69
CA TRP A 134 9.27 -19.74 12.33
C TRP A 134 9.08 -18.33 11.76
N LEU A 135 10.04 -17.44 12.05
CA LEU A 135 10.10 -16.05 11.59
C LEU A 135 11.50 -15.76 11.02
N ASP A 136 11.59 -14.88 10.02
CA ASP A 136 12.87 -14.49 9.41
C ASP A 136 13.67 -13.45 10.21
N TYR A 137 13.06 -12.80 11.20
CA TYR A 137 13.72 -11.80 12.04
C TYR A 137 14.45 -12.42 13.25
N LYS A 138 15.77 -12.56 13.12
CA LYS A 138 16.64 -13.20 14.12
C LYS A 138 16.70 -12.49 15.46
N ASN A 139 16.51 -11.18 15.48
CA ASN A 139 16.69 -10.37 16.67
C ASN A 139 15.38 -10.12 17.44
N ILE A 140 14.31 -10.85 17.10
CA ILE A 140 12.99 -10.66 17.71
C ILE A 140 13.00 -10.76 19.23
N CYS A 141 13.76 -11.73 19.78
CA CYS A 141 13.89 -11.91 21.22
C CYS A 141 14.56 -10.72 21.91
N LYS A 142 15.34 -9.88 21.21
CA LYS A 142 15.95 -8.69 21.81
C LYS A 142 14.97 -7.52 21.93
N VAL A 143 14.04 -7.40 20.99
CA VAL A 143 13.17 -6.22 20.87
C VAL A 143 11.76 -6.43 21.44
N VAL A 144 11.36 -7.70 21.59
CA VAL A 144 10.07 -8.07 22.19
C VAL A 144 10.28 -8.39 23.67
N GLU A 145 9.40 -7.85 24.51
CA GLU A 145 9.34 -8.14 25.94
C GLU A 145 8.09 -8.96 26.31
N VAL A 146 8.12 -9.63 27.46
CA VAL A 146 6.94 -10.33 27.99
C VAL A 146 5.77 -9.33 28.13
N GLY A 147 4.59 -9.72 27.65
CA GLY A 147 3.39 -8.89 27.57
C GLY A 147 3.23 -8.14 26.24
N SER A 148 4.27 -8.07 25.40
CA SER A 148 4.20 -7.43 24.09
C SER A 148 3.24 -8.16 23.15
N LYS A 149 2.63 -7.41 22.23
CA LYS A 149 1.80 -7.96 21.17
C LYS A 149 2.61 -8.23 19.91
N ILE A 150 2.28 -9.34 19.24
CA ILE A 150 2.83 -9.74 17.95
C ILE A 150 1.63 -9.95 17.03
N CYS A 151 1.55 -9.17 15.97
CA CYS A 151 0.47 -9.24 15.00
C CYS A 151 0.94 -9.98 13.76
N VAL A 152 0.15 -10.92 13.26
CA VAL A 152 0.48 -11.74 12.09
C VAL A 152 -0.67 -11.63 11.07
N ASP A 153 -0.32 -11.64 9.78
CA ASP A 153 -1.26 -11.59 8.65
C ASP A 153 -2.17 -10.37 8.71
N ASP A 154 -1.58 -9.18 8.51
CA ASP A 154 -2.30 -7.90 8.58
C ASP A 154 -3.07 -7.68 9.89
N GLY A 155 -2.57 -8.28 10.98
CA GLY A 155 -3.14 -8.15 12.32
C GLY A 155 -4.42 -8.96 12.54
N LEU A 156 -4.81 -9.83 11.59
CA LEU A 156 -5.91 -10.78 11.78
C LEU A 156 -5.61 -11.72 12.97
N VAL A 157 -4.37 -12.21 13.03
CA VAL A 157 -3.88 -13.00 14.15
C VAL A 157 -3.12 -12.09 15.12
N SER A 158 -3.46 -12.18 16.41
CA SER A 158 -2.79 -11.46 17.50
C SER A 158 -2.27 -12.44 18.54
N LEU A 159 -0.97 -12.37 18.81
CA LEU A 159 -0.29 -13.15 19.83
C LEU A 159 0.23 -12.22 20.93
N GLN A 160 0.26 -12.71 22.16
CA GLN A 160 0.87 -12.02 23.29
C GLN A 160 2.05 -12.85 23.82
N ALA A 161 3.23 -12.24 23.92
CA ALA A 161 4.40 -12.89 24.51
C ALA A 161 4.16 -13.17 26.00
N LYS A 162 4.32 -14.43 26.41
CA LYS A 162 4.15 -14.89 27.81
C LYS A 162 5.48 -15.26 28.45
N GLU A 163 6.37 -15.86 27.68
CA GLU A 163 7.70 -16.25 28.11
C GLU A 163 8.72 -15.93 27.02
N LYS A 164 9.96 -15.64 27.43
CA LYS A 164 11.06 -15.28 26.55
C LYS A 164 12.24 -16.20 26.86
N GLY A 165 12.61 -17.01 25.87
CA GLY A 165 13.80 -17.85 25.89
C GLY A 165 15.02 -17.13 25.30
N ALA A 166 16.08 -17.90 25.06
CA ALA A 166 17.30 -17.37 24.44
C ALA A 166 17.10 -17.00 22.96
N ASP A 167 16.38 -17.84 22.21
CA ASP A 167 16.14 -17.70 20.77
C ASP A 167 14.68 -17.98 20.37
N TYR A 168 13.77 -18.08 21.34
CA TYR A 168 12.35 -18.33 21.13
C TYR A 168 11.46 -17.46 22.04
N LEU A 169 10.20 -17.31 21.64
CA LEU A 169 9.13 -16.69 22.42
C LEU A 169 8.00 -17.70 22.59
N VAL A 170 7.50 -17.85 23.81
CA VAL A 170 6.24 -18.57 24.05
C VAL A 170 5.13 -17.53 24.04
N THR A 171 4.12 -17.75 23.21
CA THR A 171 3.04 -16.78 23.02
C THR A 171 1.68 -17.42 23.25
N GLU A 172 0.75 -16.64 23.80
CA GLU A 172 -0.66 -16.99 23.82
C GLU A 172 -1.38 -16.33 22.65
N VAL A 173 -2.23 -17.08 21.94
CA VAL A 173 -3.10 -16.52 20.92
C VAL A 173 -4.19 -15.69 21.61
N GLU A 174 -4.21 -14.37 21.39
CA GLU A 174 -5.28 -13.48 21.84
C GLU A 174 -6.43 -13.43 20.84
N ASN A 175 -6.10 -13.29 19.56
CA ASN A 175 -7.04 -13.36 18.44
C ASN A 175 -6.52 -14.38 17.42
N GLY A 176 -7.35 -15.36 17.12
CA GLY A 176 -7.01 -16.48 16.26
C GLY A 176 -7.68 -16.36 14.90
N ASP A 177 -7.01 -16.88 13.88
CA ASP A 177 -7.51 -16.99 12.50
C ASP A 177 -6.74 -18.11 11.77
N SER A 178 -7.13 -18.41 10.53
CA SER A 178 -6.37 -19.26 9.63
C SER A 178 -5.04 -18.61 9.24
N LEU A 179 -3.93 -19.22 9.64
CA LEU A 179 -2.57 -18.76 9.33
C LEU A 179 -1.99 -19.53 8.14
N GLY A 180 -1.74 -18.82 7.04
CA GLY A 180 -1.02 -19.35 5.88
C GLY A 180 0.51 -19.21 5.97
N SER A 181 1.18 -19.49 4.85
CA SER A 181 2.65 -19.36 4.72
C SER A 181 3.09 -17.94 4.36
N LYS A 182 4.31 -17.54 4.78
CA LYS A 182 4.97 -16.26 4.40
C LYS A 182 4.16 -14.99 4.69
N LYS A 183 3.36 -15.01 5.76
CA LYS A 183 2.54 -13.88 6.21
C LYS A 183 3.39 -12.82 6.91
N GLY A 184 2.98 -11.55 6.77
CA GLY A 184 3.65 -10.43 7.41
C GLY A 184 3.50 -10.46 8.93
N VAL A 185 4.54 -10.05 9.65
CA VAL A 185 4.56 -9.94 11.11
C VAL A 185 4.90 -8.51 11.51
N ASN A 186 4.08 -7.98 12.40
CA ASN A 186 4.17 -6.63 12.93
C ASN A 186 4.38 -6.70 14.45
N LEU A 187 5.25 -5.84 14.96
CA LEU A 187 5.60 -5.78 16.39
C LEU A 187 5.28 -4.39 16.94
N PRO A 188 4.00 -4.10 17.26
CA PRO A 188 3.58 -2.78 17.75
C PRO A 188 4.39 -2.33 18.98
N GLY A 189 5.02 -1.17 18.90
CA GLY A 189 5.81 -0.58 19.99
C GLY A 189 7.21 -1.15 20.18
N ALA A 190 7.59 -2.21 19.46
CA ALA A 190 8.95 -2.73 19.48
C ALA A 190 9.89 -1.87 18.62
N ALA A 191 11.10 -1.63 19.11
CA ALA A 191 12.15 -0.95 18.36
C ALA A 191 12.85 -1.93 17.41
N VAL A 192 12.21 -2.21 16.27
CA VAL A 192 12.73 -3.13 15.25
C VAL A 192 14.01 -2.56 14.66
N ASP A 193 15.11 -3.30 14.77
CA ASP A 193 16.46 -2.85 14.37
C ASP A 193 16.91 -3.40 13.00
N ILE A 194 15.95 -3.59 12.09
CA ILE A 194 16.24 -3.97 10.71
C ILE A 194 16.66 -2.72 9.93
N PRO A 195 17.74 -2.75 9.14
CA PRO A 195 18.11 -1.65 8.26
C PRO A 195 16.97 -1.27 7.31
N ALA A 196 16.76 0.03 7.08
CA ALA A 196 15.70 0.51 6.20
C ALA A 196 15.90 0.06 4.74
N VAL A 197 17.15 -0.13 4.33
CA VAL A 197 17.51 -0.65 3.02
C VAL A 197 18.35 -1.91 3.20
N LEU A 198 17.84 -3.04 2.72
CA LEU A 198 18.55 -4.32 2.74
C LEU A 198 19.39 -4.49 1.47
N GLU A 199 20.33 -5.44 1.46
CA GLU A 199 21.15 -5.74 0.26
C GLU A 199 20.26 -6.07 -0.95
N LYS A 200 19.15 -6.79 -0.74
CA LYS A 200 18.16 -7.05 -1.80
C LYS A 200 17.55 -5.75 -2.33
N ASP A 201 17.17 -4.82 -1.44
CA ASP A 201 16.62 -3.53 -1.85
C ASP A 201 17.66 -2.71 -2.64
N ILE A 202 18.96 -2.80 -2.31
CA ILE A 202 20.04 -2.17 -3.09
C ILE A 202 20.07 -2.72 -4.53
N GLN A 203 19.96 -4.04 -4.70
CA GLN A 203 19.92 -4.66 -6.03
C GLN A 203 18.64 -4.27 -6.79
N ASP A 204 17.49 -4.28 -6.10
CA ASP A 204 16.21 -3.85 -6.65
C ASP A 204 16.27 -2.38 -7.11
N LEU A 205 16.90 -1.49 -6.32
CA LEU A 205 17.10 -0.07 -6.64
C LEU A 205 18.06 0.14 -7.82
N LYS A 206 19.12 -0.66 -7.95
CA LYS A 206 19.99 -0.62 -9.14
C LYS A 206 19.24 -1.03 -10.39
N PHE A 207 18.43 -2.09 -10.29
CA PHE A 207 17.59 -2.58 -11.37
C PHE A 207 16.61 -1.50 -11.86
N VAL A 208 15.96 -0.72 -10.98
CA VAL A 208 15.08 0.37 -11.45
C VAL A 208 15.78 1.51 -12.17
N VAL A 209 17.02 1.82 -11.79
CA VAL A 209 17.83 2.79 -12.53
C VAL A 209 18.14 2.27 -13.94
N GLU A 210 18.41 0.98 -14.08
CA GLU A 210 18.64 0.35 -15.38
C GLU A 210 17.36 0.27 -16.24
N GLN A 211 16.21 0.07 -15.60
CA GLN A 211 14.91 0.02 -16.28
C GLN A 211 14.29 1.39 -16.55
N ASP A 212 14.89 2.50 -16.10
CA ASP A 212 14.38 3.87 -16.29
C ASP A 212 12.96 4.07 -15.71
N VAL A 213 12.79 3.71 -14.45
CA VAL A 213 11.51 3.85 -13.72
C VAL A 213 11.35 5.25 -13.13
N ASP A 214 10.14 5.80 -13.14
CA ASP A 214 9.87 7.19 -12.78
C ASP A 214 9.93 7.47 -11.26
N MET A 215 9.51 6.50 -10.45
CA MET A 215 9.41 6.66 -9.00
C MET A 215 9.60 5.38 -8.20
N VAL A 216 10.03 5.56 -6.95
CA VAL A 216 10.25 4.51 -5.97
C VAL A 216 9.39 4.80 -4.74
N PHE A 217 8.53 3.86 -4.38
CA PHE A 217 7.84 3.81 -3.11
C PHE A 217 8.71 3.04 -2.13
N ALA A 218 9.39 3.78 -1.25
CA ALA A 218 10.31 3.23 -0.26
C ALA A 218 9.52 2.84 1.00
N SER A 219 9.50 1.54 1.29
CA SER A 219 8.73 0.92 2.38
C SER A 219 9.37 1.16 3.75
N PHE A 220 8.53 1.26 4.78
CA PHE A 220 8.94 1.42 6.19
C PHE A 220 9.96 2.54 6.48
N ILE A 221 9.83 3.71 5.83
CA ILE A 221 10.72 4.84 6.11
C ILE A 221 10.48 5.36 7.53
N LEU A 222 11.56 5.43 8.32
CA LEU A 222 11.53 5.83 9.73
C LEU A 222 12.13 7.22 9.95
N LYS A 223 13.20 7.55 9.23
CA LYS A 223 13.97 8.79 9.42
C LYS A 223 14.44 9.34 8.08
N VAL A 224 14.74 10.64 8.08
CA VAL A 224 15.31 11.38 6.97
C VAL A 224 16.55 10.69 6.38
N ALA A 225 17.38 10.10 7.24
CA ALA A 225 18.56 9.34 6.82
C ALA A 225 18.23 8.17 5.88
N ASP A 226 17.09 7.50 6.05
CA ASP A 226 16.68 6.36 5.21
C ASP A 226 16.37 6.84 3.78
N VAL A 227 15.71 7.99 3.65
CA VAL A 227 15.43 8.62 2.34
C VAL A 227 16.73 9.01 1.63
N HIS A 228 17.69 9.55 2.38
CA HIS A 228 19.01 9.88 1.83
C HIS A 228 19.79 8.64 1.40
N GLU A 229 19.66 7.54 2.13
CA GLU A 229 20.25 6.25 1.75
C GLU A 229 19.70 5.76 0.41
N VAL A 230 18.38 5.74 0.25
CA VAL A 230 17.73 5.40 -1.04
C VAL A 230 18.22 6.33 -2.16
N ARG A 231 18.21 7.65 -1.95
CA ARG A 231 18.69 8.64 -2.95
C ARG A 231 20.14 8.40 -3.34
N LYS A 232 21.00 8.08 -2.37
CA LYS A 232 22.42 7.80 -2.59
C LYS A 232 22.63 6.54 -3.43
N ILE A 233 21.82 5.50 -3.19
CA ILE A 233 21.89 4.23 -3.93
C ILE A 233 21.45 4.42 -5.39
N LEU A 234 20.41 5.22 -5.64
CA LEU A 234 19.98 5.58 -7.01
C LEU A 234 21.07 6.33 -7.79
N GLY A 235 21.94 7.05 -7.07
CA GLY A 235 23.12 7.71 -7.64
C GLY A 235 22.78 8.78 -8.67
N GLU A 236 23.78 9.17 -9.46
CA GLU A 236 23.64 10.25 -10.45
C GLU A 236 22.69 9.88 -11.60
N LYS A 237 22.69 8.60 -12.02
CA LYS A 237 21.78 8.12 -13.07
C LYS A 237 20.31 8.17 -12.63
N GLY A 238 20.03 7.82 -11.37
CA GLY A 238 18.68 7.84 -10.80
C GLY A 238 18.32 9.14 -10.10
N LYS A 239 19.07 10.24 -10.27
CA LYS A 239 18.85 11.49 -9.51
C LYS A 239 17.47 12.11 -9.69
N ASN A 240 16.83 11.87 -10.84
CA ASN A 240 15.52 12.41 -11.17
C ASN A 240 14.36 11.49 -10.77
N ILE A 241 14.66 10.22 -10.45
CA ILE A 241 13.65 9.26 -9.99
C ILE A 241 13.06 9.79 -8.68
N LYS A 242 11.74 9.85 -8.60
CA LYS A 242 11.05 10.38 -7.42
C LYS A 242 11.07 9.39 -6.28
N ILE A 243 11.38 9.85 -5.07
CA ILE A 243 11.31 9.00 -3.88
C ILE A 243 10.06 9.36 -3.10
N ILE A 244 9.16 8.40 -3.00
CA ILE A 244 7.95 8.48 -2.19
C ILE A 244 8.16 7.64 -0.95
N SER A 245 8.18 8.27 0.21
CA SER A 245 8.35 7.57 1.47
C SER A 245 7.02 6.98 1.94
N LYS A 246 6.96 5.66 2.08
CA LYS A 246 5.82 4.97 2.68
C LYS A 246 5.97 4.98 4.20
N ILE A 247 5.03 5.62 4.87
CA ILE A 247 4.95 5.67 6.33
C ILE A 247 3.97 4.59 6.79
N GLU A 248 4.53 3.59 7.46
CA GLU A 248 3.85 2.32 7.69
C GLU A 248 3.88 1.90 9.16
N ASN A 249 4.59 2.63 10.01
CA ASN A 249 4.77 2.31 11.41
C ASN A 249 4.63 3.54 12.32
N HIS A 250 4.49 3.28 13.62
CA HIS A 250 4.24 4.31 14.62
C HIS A 250 5.37 5.34 14.72
N GLU A 251 6.63 4.88 14.57
CA GLU A 251 7.79 5.74 14.63
C GLU A 251 7.87 6.69 13.42
N GLY A 252 7.53 6.20 12.23
CA GLY A 252 7.41 7.00 11.01
C GLY A 252 6.34 8.07 11.14
N VAL A 253 5.17 7.76 11.69
CA VAL A 253 4.12 8.77 11.97
C VAL A 253 4.60 9.81 12.97
N ARG A 254 5.24 9.38 14.06
CA ARG A 254 5.77 10.31 15.07
C ARG A 254 6.81 11.26 14.46
N ARG A 255 7.64 10.76 13.55
CA ARG A 255 8.71 11.53 12.91
C ARG A 255 8.26 12.33 11.69
N MET A 256 7.10 12.04 11.10
CA MET A 256 6.54 12.83 9.98
C MET A 256 6.37 14.31 10.29
N GLN A 257 6.19 14.69 11.56
CA GLN A 257 6.17 16.10 11.95
C GLN A 257 7.48 16.84 11.59
N VAL A 258 8.59 16.10 11.52
CA VAL A 258 9.87 16.56 11.00
C VAL A 258 9.88 16.27 9.50
N ARG A 259 9.43 17.24 8.71
CA ARG A 259 9.33 17.23 7.25
C ARG A 259 10.45 16.39 6.59
N PHE A 260 10.10 15.21 6.09
CA PHE A 260 11.05 14.36 5.37
C PHE A 260 11.50 15.05 4.07
N PRO A 261 12.77 14.95 3.64
CA PRO A 261 13.22 15.47 2.35
C PRO A 261 12.82 14.55 1.19
N SER A 262 11.71 13.83 1.31
CA SER A 262 11.15 13.05 0.22
C SER A 262 10.44 13.96 -0.77
N ASP A 263 10.35 13.53 -2.04
CA ASP A 263 9.55 14.25 -3.03
C ASP A 263 8.07 14.20 -2.64
N PHE A 264 7.62 13.04 -2.13
CA PHE A 264 6.26 12.79 -1.66
C PHE A 264 6.23 11.82 -0.47
N ILE A 265 5.09 11.74 0.21
CA ILE A 265 4.81 10.80 1.29
C ILE A 265 3.53 10.05 0.95
N THR A 266 3.53 8.74 1.17
CA THR A 266 2.33 7.89 1.13
C THR A 266 2.17 7.18 2.46
N GLU A 267 0.93 6.87 2.82
CA GLU A 267 0.63 6.07 4.02
C GLU A 267 0.32 4.63 3.60
N GLY A 268 1.08 3.67 4.11
CA GLY A 268 0.72 2.26 3.97
C GLY A 268 -0.30 1.90 5.02
N GLN A 269 -1.56 2.22 4.75
CA GLN A 269 -2.65 2.12 5.73
C GLN A 269 -2.79 0.73 6.35
N HIS A 270 -2.52 -0.35 5.60
CA HIS A 270 -2.59 -1.72 6.13
C HIS A 270 -1.63 -1.90 7.32
N TYR A 271 -0.34 -1.67 7.10
CA TYR A 271 0.67 -1.78 8.16
C TYR A 271 0.44 -0.76 9.27
N LEU A 272 0.03 0.45 8.91
CA LEU A 272 -0.15 1.51 9.88
C LEU A 272 -1.32 1.26 10.83
N CYS A 273 -2.42 0.70 10.33
CA CYS A 273 -3.58 0.28 11.14
C CYS A 273 -3.27 -0.90 12.07
N VAL A 274 -2.33 -1.77 11.69
CA VAL A 274 -1.89 -2.88 12.54
C VAL A 274 -0.95 -2.39 13.65
N LEU A 275 -0.04 -1.47 13.32
CA LEU A 275 0.95 -0.95 14.26
C LEU A 275 0.41 0.17 15.15
N CYS A 276 -0.51 0.98 14.64
CA CYS A 276 -1.23 2.00 15.39
C CYS A 276 -2.69 1.57 15.51
N SER A 277 -3.23 1.46 16.73
CA SER A 277 -4.65 1.13 16.93
C SER A 277 -5.55 1.92 15.96
N CYS A 278 -6.32 1.23 15.10
CA CYS A 278 -7.13 1.84 14.03
C CYS A 278 -7.89 3.11 14.47
N ARG A 279 -8.42 3.13 15.70
CA ARG A 279 -9.18 4.27 16.23
C ARG A 279 -8.34 5.52 16.50
N LYS A 280 -7.07 5.36 16.88
CA LYS A 280 -6.17 6.51 17.10
C LYS A 280 -5.86 7.20 15.78
N PHE A 281 -5.64 6.41 14.73
CA PHE A 281 -5.25 6.95 13.43
C PHE A 281 -6.31 7.86 12.82
N SER A 282 -7.57 7.41 12.73
CA SER A 282 -8.68 8.27 12.24
C SER A 282 -8.92 9.53 13.08
N ARG A 283 -8.53 9.54 14.36
CA ARG A 283 -8.71 10.73 15.23
C ARG A 283 -7.58 11.74 15.08
N GLU A 284 -6.34 11.28 14.92
CA GLU A 284 -5.18 12.17 14.84
C GLU A 284 -4.95 12.75 13.43
N PHE A 285 -5.46 12.08 12.38
CA PHE A 285 -5.20 12.46 10.98
C PHE A 285 -6.47 12.41 10.08
N PRO A 286 -7.51 13.21 10.36
CA PRO A 286 -8.78 13.15 9.63
C PRO A 286 -8.69 13.61 8.15
N SER A 287 -7.64 14.35 7.76
CA SER A 287 -7.48 14.90 6.41
C SER A 287 -6.87 13.93 5.38
N LEU A 288 -6.52 12.70 5.78
CA LEU A 288 -5.72 11.75 4.98
C LEU A 288 -6.53 10.56 4.44
N ALA A 289 -7.86 10.62 4.49
CA ALA A 289 -8.71 9.60 3.89
C ALA A 289 -8.61 9.62 2.35
N TRP A 290 -8.02 8.57 1.78
CA TRP A 290 -8.07 8.29 0.34
C TRP A 290 -8.79 6.97 0.10
N ASN A 291 -9.67 6.98 -0.91
CA ASN A 291 -10.43 5.83 -1.36
C ASN A 291 -9.52 4.89 -2.16
N GLN A 292 -9.30 3.67 -1.65
CA GLN A 292 -8.96 2.55 -2.51
C GLN A 292 -10.24 1.99 -3.11
N GLU A 293 -10.57 2.37 -4.34
CA GLU A 293 -11.33 1.48 -5.21
C GLU A 293 -10.37 0.38 -5.66
N THR A 294 -10.31 -0.70 -4.88
CA THR A 294 -9.82 -1.98 -5.40
C THR A 294 -10.77 -2.41 -6.50
N ALA A 295 -10.35 -2.30 -7.75
CA ALA A 295 -10.96 -3.00 -8.86
C ALA A 295 -10.91 -4.51 -8.55
N ARG A 296 -11.98 -5.04 -7.98
CA ARG A 296 -12.29 -6.47 -8.04
C ARG A 296 -12.58 -6.75 -9.51
N THR A 297 -11.59 -7.21 -10.24
CA THR A 297 -11.84 -7.96 -11.47
C THR A 297 -12.60 -9.21 -11.07
N GLU A 298 -13.90 -9.22 -11.35
CA GLU A 298 -14.70 -10.42 -11.39
C GLU A 298 -13.98 -11.44 -12.26
N ALA A 299 -13.53 -12.53 -11.63
CA ALA A 299 -13.13 -13.73 -12.34
C ALA A 299 -14.38 -14.30 -13.02
N GLY A 300 -14.65 -13.82 -14.23
CA GLY A 300 -15.59 -14.43 -15.16
C GLY A 300 -15.05 -15.81 -15.57
N GLY A 301 -15.39 -16.83 -14.78
CA GLY A 301 -15.27 -18.21 -15.20
C GLY A 301 -16.38 -18.55 -16.21
N PRO A 302 -16.09 -19.25 -17.31
CA PRO A 302 -17.13 -19.80 -18.18
C PRO A 302 -17.69 -21.06 -17.51
N GLY A 303 -18.84 -20.93 -16.84
CA GLY A 303 -19.55 -22.03 -16.19
C GLY A 303 -20.88 -22.31 -16.89
N PHE A 304 -20.92 -23.45 -17.58
CA PHE A 304 -22.01 -24.11 -18.32
C PHE A 304 -23.48 -23.78 -17.94
N PRO A 305 -24.39 -23.74 -18.93
CA PRO A 305 -25.82 -23.69 -18.66
C PRO A 305 -26.32 -25.04 -18.12
N CYS A 306 -27.03 -25.01 -17.01
CA CYS A 306 -27.85 -26.13 -16.57
C CYS A 306 -28.90 -26.47 -17.64
N ARG A 307 -28.68 -27.59 -18.34
CA ARG A 307 -29.69 -28.52 -18.85
C ARG A 307 -29.15 -29.94 -18.76
#